data_AF-A0A258SNI4-F1
#
_entry.id   AF-A0A258SNI4-F1
#
_cell.length_a   1.000
_cell.length_b   1.000
_cell.length_c   1.000
_cell.angle_alpha   90.00
_cell.angle_beta   90.00
_cell.angle_gamma   90.00
#
_symmetry.space_group_name_H-M   'P 1'
#
loop_
_entity.id
_entity.type
_entity.pdbx_description
1 polymer ?
#
loop_
_entity_poly.entity_id
_entity_poly.type
_entity_poly.pdbx_seq_one_letter_code
_entity_poly.pdbx_strand_id
1 'polypeptide(L)'
;MGAGAPIATLLDLSDVYMTVFLPARVAGRLGIGDEARIVLDPAPDYVIPATVSFVATEAQFTPKTVETADEREKLMFRVKLKIAPSLLKQYEAQVKTGVRGSAFVRTSRTAVWPAELAVKLPQ
;
A
#
# COMPACT_ATOMS: atom_id res chain seq x y z
N MET A 1 -4.48 -21.45 37.19
CA MET A 1 -5.59 -21.67 36.23
C MET A 1 -5.25 -20.90 34.97
N GLY A 2 -4.77 -21.59 33.93
CA GLY A 2 -4.43 -21.00 32.64
C GLY A 2 -5.50 -21.36 31.62
N ALA A 3 -6.17 -20.37 31.06
CA ALA A 3 -7.06 -20.51 29.91
C ALA A 3 -7.18 -19.15 29.20
N GLY A 4 -6.15 -18.78 28.43
CA GLY A 4 -6.25 -17.71 27.45
C GLY A 4 -6.88 -18.28 26.19
N ALA A 5 -8.15 -17.98 25.97
CA ALA A 5 -8.93 -18.45 24.83
C ALA A 5 -8.25 -18.08 23.49
N PRO A 6 -8.43 -18.88 22.42
CA PRO A 6 -7.95 -18.51 21.10
C PRO A 6 -8.71 -17.26 20.63
N ILE A 7 -8.02 -16.13 20.55
CA ILE A 7 -8.46 -14.94 19.82
C ILE A 7 -8.47 -15.27 18.33
N ALA A 8 -9.58 -15.80 17.82
CA ALA A 8 -9.79 -15.94 16.39
C ALA A 8 -9.88 -14.53 15.78
N THR A 9 -8.83 -14.09 15.09
CA THR A 9 -8.90 -12.89 14.26
C THR A 9 -9.61 -13.27 12.97
N LEU A 10 -10.89 -12.92 12.85
CA LEU A 10 -11.62 -13.06 11.59
C LEU A 10 -11.03 -12.05 10.60
N LEU A 11 -10.20 -12.55 9.69
CA LEU A 11 -9.62 -11.75 8.62
C LEU A 11 -10.69 -11.56 7.54
N ASP A 12 -11.27 -10.37 7.45
CA ASP A 12 -12.09 -10.02 6.30
C ASP A 12 -11.18 -9.72 5.10
N LEU A 13 -11.16 -10.65 4.15
CA LEU A 13 -10.35 -10.56 2.93
C LEU A 13 -10.99 -9.65 1.88
N SER A 14 -12.18 -9.10 2.15
CA SER A 14 -12.83 -8.14 1.25
C SER A 14 -12.27 -6.73 1.40
N ASP A 15 -11.59 -6.44 2.53
CA ASP A 15 -11.01 -5.14 2.82
C ASP A 15 -9.51 -5.20 3.22
N VAL A 16 -8.72 -5.94 2.45
CA VAL A 16 -7.25 -5.88 2.60
C VAL A 16 -6.70 -4.68 1.84
N TYR A 17 -6.07 -3.77 2.59
CA TYR A 17 -5.36 -2.63 2.05
C TYR A 17 -3.99 -2.44 2.71
N MET A 18 -3.03 -1.94 1.93
CA MET A 18 -1.75 -1.47 2.44
C MET A 18 -1.79 0.04 2.58
N THR A 19 -1.41 0.54 3.75
CA THR A 19 -1.25 1.99 3.96
C THR A 19 0.19 2.38 3.68
N VAL A 20 0.37 3.40 2.85
CA VAL A 20 1.67 3.96 2.50
C VAL A 20 1.66 5.46 2.73
N PHE A 21 2.83 6.05 2.96
CA PHE A 21 2.99 7.48 3.17
C PHE A 21 3.87 8.03 2.05
N LEU A 22 3.33 9.00 1.32
CA LEU A 22 3.98 9.58 0.15
C LEU A 22 4.10 11.09 0.31
N PRO A 23 5.18 11.72 -0.19
CA PRO A 23 5.33 13.16 -0.13
C PRO A 23 4.26 13.85 -0.98
N ALA A 24 3.90 15.08 -0.61
CA ALA A 24 2.86 15.89 -1.25
C ALA A 24 2.96 15.91 -2.80
N ARG A 25 4.19 16.07 -3.33
CA ARG A 25 4.48 16.12 -4.77
C ARG A 25 4.08 14.85 -5.53
N VAL A 26 4.13 13.70 -4.86
CA VAL A 26 3.74 12.39 -5.41
C VAL A 26 2.25 12.17 -5.18
N ALA A 27 1.79 12.36 -3.94
CA ALA A 27 0.40 12.14 -3.57
C ALA A 27 -0.58 12.99 -4.39
N GLY A 28 -0.24 14.26 -4.65
CA GLY A 28 -1.06 15.17 -5.46
C GLY A 28 -1.17 14.80 -6.95
N ARG A 29 -0.33 13.88 -7.45
CA ARG A 29 -0.40 13.36 -8.82
C ARG A 29 -1.17 12.04 -8.91
N LEU A 30 -1.45 11.40 -7.78
CA LEU A 30 -2.16 10.12 -7.74
C LEU A 30 -3.67 10.35 -7.74
N GLY A 31 -4.36 9.64 -8.60
CA GLY A 31 -5.80 9.51 -8.58
C GLY A 31 -6.25 8.20 -7.93
N ILE A 32 -7.49 8.19 -7.44
CA ILE A 32 -8.16 6.93 -7.08
C ILE A 32 -8.29 6.07 -8.35
N GLY A 33 -7.96 4.79 -8.23
CA GLY A 33 -7.93 3.82 -9.32
C GLY A 33 -6.58 3.74 -10.05
N ASP A 34 -5.60 4.60 -9.75
CA ASP A 34 -4.27 4.45 -10.34
C ASP A 34 -3.60 3.14 -9.92
N GLU A 35 -2.81 2.59 -10.83
CA GLU A 35 -2.12 1.33 -10.61
C GLU A 35 -0.99 1.48 -9.58
N ALA A 36 -0.88 0.47 -8.73
CA ALA A 36 0.19 0.31 -7.78
C ALA A 36 0.67 -1.15 -7.76
N ARG A 37 1.87 -1.35 -7.23
CA ARG A 37 2.51 -2.65 -7.01
C ARG A 37 2.94 -2.76 -5.58
N ILE A 38 2.66 -3.90 -4.97
CA ILE A 38 3.05 -4.22 -3.59
C ILE A 38 4.03 -5.37 -3.64
N VAL A 39 5.15 -5.20 -2.96
CA VAL A 39 6.17 -6.23 -2.76
C VAL A 39 6.30 -6.43 -1.27
N LEU A 40 6.07 -7.65 -0.79
CA LEU A 40 6.12 -7.96 0.65
C LEU A 40 7.55 -8.35 1.02
N ASP A 41 8.06 -7.84 2.13
CA ASP A 41 9.40 -8.19 2.64
C ASP A 41 9.64 -9.71 2.79
N PRO A 42 8.70 -10.52 3.32
CA PRO A 42 8.90 -11.96 3.41
C PRO A 42 8.78 -12.70 2.07
N ALA A 43 8.36 -12.03 1.01
CA ALA A 43 8.21 -12.62 -0.31
C ALA A 43 8.54 -11.62 -1.43
N PRO A 44 9.82 -11.19 -1.53
CA PRO A 44 10.24 -10.11 -2.40
C PRO A 44 10.18 -10.46 -3.89
N ASP A 45 10.13 -11.74 -4.23
CA ASP A 45 9.95 -12.23 -5.60
C ASP A 45 8.54 -12.00 -6.14
N TYR A 46 7.55 -11.75 -5.27
CA TYR A 46 6.17 -11.55 -5.67
C TYR A 46 5.83 -10.06 -5.75
N VAL A 47 5.22 -9.70 -6.88
CA VAL A 47 4.74 -8.35 -7.16
C VAL A 47 3.24 -8.41 -7.33
N ILE A 48 2.56 -7.96 -6.28
CA ILE A 48 1.10 -8.02 -6.17
C ILE A 48 0.52 -6.76 -6.83
N PRO A 49 -0.38 -6.89 -7.82
CA PRO A 49 -1.06 -5.74 -8.39
C PRO A 49 -2.07 -5.18 -7.40
N ALA A 50 -2.05 -3.86 -7.24
CA ALA A 50 -2.96 -3.12 -6.37
C ALA A 50 -3.43 -1.85 -7.08
N THR A 51 -4.45 -1.21 -6.52
CA THR A 51 -4.93 0.09 -6.98
C THR A 51 -5.03 1.07 -5.83
N VAL A 52 -4.85 2.35 -6.13
CA VAL A 52 -5.06 3.42 -5.16
C VAL A 52 -6.55 3.49 -4.82
N SER A 53 -6.93 3.19 -3.58
CA SER A 53 -8.32 3.27 -3.13
C SER A 53 -8.63 4.57 -2.38
N PHE A 54 -7.61 5.21 -1.82
CA PHE A 54 -7.77 6.44 -1.05
C PHE A 54 -6.47 7.24 -1.04
N VAL A 55 -6.60 8.56 -1.16
CA VAL A 55 -5.52 9.54 -0.97
C VAL A 55 -6.01 10.55 0.06
N ALA A 56 -5.28 10.72 1.15
CA ALA A 56 -5.63 11.70 2.17
C ALA A 56 -5.55 13.12 1.61
N THR A 57 -6.52 13.96 1.97
CA THR A 57 -6.56 15.39 1.65
C THR A 57 -5.71 16.23 2.60
N GLU A 58 -5.36 15.68 3.76
CA GLU A 58 -4.58 16.33 4.81
C GLU A 58 -3.26 15.58 5.07
N ALA A 59 -2.21 16.32 5.38
CA ALA A 59 -0.92 15.74 5.75
C ALA A 59 -1.01 15.10 7.13
N GLN A 60 -0.55 13.85 7.26
CA GLN A 60 -0.58 13.12 8.55
C GLN A 60 0.68 13.35 9.39
N PHE A 61 1.75 13.87 8.79
CA PHE A 61 2.92 14.36 9.51
C PHE A 61 3.15 15.81 9.15
N THR A 62 3.04 16.67 10.16
CA THR A 62 3.47 18.06 10.11
C THR A 62 4.76 18.18 10.92
N PRO A 63 5.93 18.41 10.29
CA PRO A 63 7.13 18.69 11.07
C PRO A 63 6.92 19.97 11.89
N LYS A 64 7.49 20.02 13.12
CA LYS A 64 7.28 21.12 14.09
C LYS A 64 7.76 22.50 13.62
N THR A 65 8.51 22.58 12.52
CA THR A 65 9.08 23.83 11.99
C THR A 65 8.89 23.83 10.47
N VAL A 66 7.94 24.62 9.98
CA VAL A 66 7.63 24.76 8.54
C VAL A 66 8.04 26.14 8.04
N GLU A 67 9.33 26.46 8.09
CA GLU A 67 9.83 27.79 7.66
C GLU A 67 10.30 27.84 6.21
N THR A 68 10.50 26.70 5.52
CA THR A 68 11.12 26.66 4.19
C THR A 68 10.30 25.80 3.21
N ALA A 69 10.39 26.09 1.90
CA ALA A 69 9.70 25.32 0.86
C ALA A 69 10.05 23.81 0.90
N ASP A 70 11.25 23.47 1.38
CA ASP A 70 11.75 22.12 1.62
C ASP A 70 10.95 21.37 2.73
N GLU A 71 10.48 22.09 3.75
CA GLU A 71 9.68 21.51 4.84
C GLU A 71 8.26 21.11 4.37
N ARG A 72 7.74 21.75 3.31
CA ARG A 72 6.48 21.31 2.67
C ARG A 72 6.65 20.00 1.91
N GLU A 73 7.85 19.70 1.39
CA GLU A 73 8.14 18.41 0.76
C GLU A 73 8.18 17.27 1.77
N LYS A 74 8.43 17.56 3.05
CA LYS A 74 8.36 16.59 4.17
C LYS A 74 6.93 16.25 4.61
N LEU A 75 5.91 16.94 4.08
CA LEU A 75 4.51 16.59 4.37
C LEU A 75 4.19 15.23 3.75
N MET A 76 3.94 14.27 4.62
CA MET A 76 3.59 12.91 4.25
C MET A 76 2.08 12.74 4.22
N PHE A 77 1.57 12.30 3.08
CA PHE A 77 0.16 12.02 2.87
C PHE A 77 -0.09 10.52 2.89
N ARG A 78 -1.14 10.13 3.61
CA ARG A 78 -1.57 8.74 3.68
C ARG A 78 -2.26 8.35 2.38
N VAL A 79 -1.79 7.27 1.77
CA VAL A 79 -2.43 6.63 0.62
C VAL A 79 -2.75 5.19 0.97
N LYS A 80 -3.95 4.73 0.63
CA LYS A 80 -4.32 3.32 0.77
C LYS A 80 -4.30 2.66 -0.59
N LEU A 81 -3.66 1.51 -0.65
CA LEU A 81 -3.58 0.64 -1.81
C LEU A 81 -4.42 -0.59 -1.53
N LYS A 82 -5.40 -0.88 -2.38
CA LYS A 82 -6.28 -2.04 -2.23
C LYS A 82 -5.89 -3.11 -3.23
N ILE A 83 -5.82 -4.35 -2.75
CA ILE A 83 -5.64 -5.52 -3.60
C ILE A 83 -7.02 -5.94 -4.12
N ALA A 84 -7.10 -6.41 -5.37
CA ALA A 84 -8.36 -6.86 -5.94
C ALA A 84 -8.95 -8.02 -5.11
N PRO A 85 -10.25 -7.99 -4.76
CA PRO A 85 -10.87 -9.02 -3.93
C PRO A 85 -10.84 -10.41 -4.59
N SER A 86 -10.89 -10.47 -5.93
CA SER A 86 -10.70 -11.72 -6.68
C SER A 86 -9.31 -12.34 -6.44
N LEU A 87 -8.27 -11.51 -6.36
CA LEU A 87 -6.92 -11.96 -6.07
C LEU A 87 -6.78 -12.41 -4.62
N LEU A 88 -7.37 -11.67 -3.68
CA LEU A 88 -7.35 -12.05 -2.26
C LEU A 88 -8.03 -13.39 -1.99
N LYS A 89 -9.15 -13.66 -2.67
CA LYS A 89 -9.83 -14.97 -2.61
C LYS A 89 -8.97 -16.10 -3.15
N GLN A 90 -8.20 -15.84 -4.22
CA GLN A 90 -7.31 -16.85 -4.81
C GLN A 90 -6.14 -17.21 -3.88
N TYR A 91 -5.63 -16.22 -3.13
CA TYR A 91 -4.44 -16.39 -2.28
C TYR A 91 -4.74 -16.28 -0.79
N GLU A 92 -5.98 -16.53 -0.38
CA GLU A 92 -6.50 -16.38 1.00
C GLU A 92 -5.57 -16.99 2.06
N ALA A 93 -5.11 -18.23 1.83
CA ALA A 93 -4.20 -18.93 2.75
C ALA A 93 -2.82 -18.26 2.92
N GLN A 94 -2.42 -17.41 1.98
CA GLN A 94 -1.14 -16.73 1.95
C GLN A 94 -1.25 -15.26 2.41
N VAL A 95 -2.47 -14.71 2.47
CA VAL A 95 -2.70 -13.35 2.95
C VAL A 95 -2.44 -13.29 4.46
N LYS A 96 -1.37 -12.60 4.84
CA LYS A 96 -1.03 -12.32 6.24
C LYS A 96 -1.14 -10.82 6.50
N THR A 97 -1.97 -10.44 7.46
CA THR A 97 -2.04 -9.05 7.93
C THR A 97 -0.84 -8.70 8.81
N GLY A 98 -0.48 -7.42 8.84
CA GLY A 98 0.68 -6.94 9.60
C GLY A 98 2.04 -7.18 8.94
N VAL A 99 2.06 -7.76 7.73
CA VAL A 99 3.29 -7.93 6.94
C VAL A 99 3.76 -6.58 6.42
N ARG A 100 5.06 -6.34 6.55
CA ARG A 100 5.73 -5.16 6.00
C ARG A 100 6.08 -5.41 4.53
N GLY A 101 6.12 -4.32 3.77
CA GLY A 101 6.45 -4.36 2.37
C GLY A 101 6.67 -2.98 1.79
N SER A 102 7.16 -2.98 0.56
CA SER A 102 7.34 -1.80 -0.25
C SER A 102 6.18 -1.66 -1.24
N ALA A 103 5.83 -0.41 -1.54
CA ALA A 103 4.82 -0.09 -2.53
C ALA A 103 5.38 0.85 -3.58
N PHE A 104 5.02 0.55 -4.82
CA PHE A 104 5.34 1.37 -5.96
C PHE A 104 4.03 1.86 -6.56
N VAL A 105 3.93 3.17 -6.77
CA VAL A 105 2.73 3.81 -7.31
C VAL A 105 3.06 4.43 -8.64
N ARG A 106 2.16 4.30 -9.61
CA ARG A 106 2.37 4.90 -10.91
C ARG A 106 1.81 6.33 -10.93
N THR A 107 2.71 7.31 -10.91
CA THR A 107 2.33 8.74 -10.94
C THR A 107 2.01 9.28 -12.35
N SER A 108 2.28 8.48 -13.38
CA SER A 108 2.06 8.88 -14.78
C SER A 108 1.40 7.73 -15.54
N ARG A 109 0.21 7.96 -16.08
CA ARG A 109 -0.57 6.91 -16.76
C ARG A 109 0.12 6.32 -18.00
N THR A 110 1.05 7.07 -18.59
CA THR A 110 1.87 6.63 -19.73
C THR A 110 3.15 5.90 -19.33
N ALA A 111 3.48 5.85 -18.03
CA ALA A 111 4.68 5.16 -17.57
C ALA A 111 4.48 3.64 -17.64
N VAL A 112 5.45 2.96 -18.24
CA VAL A 112 5.50 1.50 -18.28
C VAL A 112 6.18 1.00 -17.01
N TRP A 113 5.65 -0.08 -16.44
CA TRP A 113 6.28 -0.73 -15.29
C TRP A 113 7.62 -1.36 -15.73
N PRO A 114 8.72 -1.13 -14.99
CA PRO A 114 9.96 -1.85 -15.25
C PRO A 114 9.75 -3.37 -15.05
N ALA A 115 10.56 -4.18 -15.72
CA ALA A 115 10.42 -5.65 -15.71
C ALA A 115 10.49 -6.25 -14.30
N GLU A 116 11.22 -5.61 -13.39
CA GLU A 116 11.31 -5.99 -11.97
C GLU A 116 9.97 -5.83 -11.22
N LEU A 117 9.12 -4.89 -11.65
CA LEU A 117 7.78 -4.63 -11.08
C LEU A 117 6.65 -5.24 -11.93
N ALA A 118 6.97 -6.09 -12.89
CA ALA A 118 5.97 -6.90 -13.59
C ALA A 118 5.21 -7.77 -12.59
N VAL A 119 3.92 -8.06 -12.84
CA VAL A 119 3.11 -8.86 -11.90
C VAL A 119 3.74 -10.24 -11.77
N LYS A 120 4.05 -10.65 -10.54
CA LYS A 120 4.57 -11.98 -10.21
C LYS A 120 3.77 -12.50 -9.03
N LEU A 121 2.90 -13.46 -9.28
CA LEU A 121 2.06 -14.07 -8.26
C LEU A 121 2.57 -15.49 -7.97
N PRO A 122 2.48 -15.96 -6.72
CA PRO A 122 2.76 -17.36 -6.40
C PRO A 122 1.85 -18.27 -7.24
N GLN A 123 2.38 -19.38 -7.74
CA GLN A 123 1.59 -20.41 -8.45
C GLN A 123 0.89 -21.32 -7.45
#